data_AF-A0A0F4J3L6-F1
#
_entry.id   AF-A0A0F4J3L6-F1
#
_cell.length_a   1.000
_cell.length_b   1.000
_cell.length_c   1.000
_cell.angle_alpha   90.00
_cell.angle_beta   90.00
_cell.angle_gamma   90.00
#
_symmetry.space_group_name_H-M   'P 1'
#
loop_
_entity.id
_entity.type
_entity.pdbx_description
1 polymer ?
#
loop_
_entity_poly.entity_id
_entity_poly.type
_entity_poly.pdbx_seq_one_letter_code
_entity_poly.pdbx_strand_id
1 'polypeptide(L)'
;MTSTAALPAVGSPLRLRANALQSLCRQVFALRLVMIPLGVPLALSRTAHGAPTYLVSAAVLFTFMLSYVLFRDWERFGPLLLRHRWLLAADMALGTLLLITAGPSSPLGLVALGTPLLAGLVYGWRGSAVYAAAQTAVMAALGGGLSLSLLCILSGAAGSSVRDFLIRLTEARAQLAVAEAIRGERDRLAREMHDSVSKTLHGLALTADALTLTQDPATIRVHSALLAEAARRAVTESRALLTDLREPL
;
A
#
# COMPACT_ATOMS: atom_id res chain seq x y z
N MET A 1 -1.79 -35.46 10.63
CA MET A 1 -1.05 -34.25 11.05
C MET A 1 -0.69 -33.47 9.79
N THR A 2 -1.65 -32.68 9.30
CA THR A 2 -1.49 -31.86 8.09
C THR A 2 -0.85 -30.54 8.49
N SER A 3 0.37 -30.35 8.02
CA SER A 3 1.10 -29.08 8.10
C SER A 3 0.28 -28.01 7.40
N THR A 4 -0.36 -27.14 8.19
CA THR A 4 -0.99 -25.92 7.72
C THR A 4 0.15 -25.01 7.29
N ALA A 5 0.53 -25.09 6.02
CA ALA A 5 1.42 -24.11 5.41
C ALA A 5 0.67 -22.77 5.45
N ALA A 6 0.92 -22.01 6.52
CA ALA A 6 0.44 -20.66 6.69
C ALA A 6 0.95 -19.86 5.48
N LEU A 7 0.04 -19.55 4.56
CA LEU A 7 0.25 -18.52 3.55
C LEU A 7 0.81 -17.30 4.30
N PRO A 8 1.95 -16.73 3.88
CA PRO A 8 2.53 -15.59 4.55
C PRO A 8 1.43 -14.54 4.61
N ALA A 9 1.09 -14.10 5.82
CA ALA A 9 0.04 -13.12 6.05
C ALA A 9 0.33 -11.90 5.15
N VAL A 10 -0.34 -11.84 4.00
CA VAL A 10 -0.30 -10.69 3.11
C VAL A 10 -0.89 -9.59 3.95
N GLY A 11 -0.04 -8.73 4.50
CA GLY A 11 -0.49 -7.63 5.34
C GLY A 11 -1.61 -6.90 4.59
N SER A 12 -2.72 -6.63 5.29
CA SER A 12 -3.90 -5.98 4.68
C SER A 12 -3.45 -4.86 3.73
N PRO A 13 -4.05 -4.71 2.53
CA PRO A 13 -3.58 -3.76 1.50
C PRO A 13 -3.40 -2.33 2.06
N LEU A 14 -4.20 -1.97 3.06
CA LEU A 14 -4.10 -0.74 3.84
C LEU A 14 -2.77 -0.58 4.60
N ARG A 15 -2.29 -1.63 5.28
CA ARG A 15 -0.99 -1.64 5.96
C ARG A 15 0.17 -1.54 4.98
N LEU A 16 0.11 -2.27 3.86
CA LEU A 16 1.14 -2.17 2.82
C LEU A 16 1.23 -0.76 2.24
N ARG A 17 0.07 -0.15 1.95
CA ARG A 17 -0.03 1.25 1.50
C ARG A 17 0.51 2.22 2.54
N ALA A 18 0.14 2.06 3.81
CA ALA A 18 0.60 2.91 4.90
C ALA A 18 2.12 2.83 5.07
N ASN A 19 2.69 1.62 5.02
CA ASN A 19 4.13 1.40 5.12
C ASN A 19 4.89 2.00 3.93
N ALA A 20 4.37 1.85 2.70
CA ALA A 20 4.96 2.45 1.50
C ALA A 20 4.92 3.99 1.57
N LEU A 21 3.78 4.55 1.96
CA LEU A 21 3.61 5.99 2.16
C LEU A 21 4.58 6.52 3.22
N GLN A 22 4.69 5.83 4.37
CA GLN A 22 5.63 6.13 5.44
C GLN A 22 7.07 6.12 4.94
N SER A 23 7.48 5.10 4.18
CA SER A 23 8.83 5.01 3.64
C SER A 23 9.18 6.20 2.75
N LEU A 24 8.25 6.61 1.88
CA LEU A 24 8.45 7.76 0.99
C LEU A 24 8.49 9.08 1.76
N CYS A 25 7.55 9.31 2.68
CA CYS A 25 7.61 10.47 3.58
C CYS A 25 8.94 10.53 4.34
N ARG A 26 9.41 9.39 4.85
CA ARG A 26 10.66 9.29 5.61
C ARG A 26 11.88 9.60 4.74
N GLN A 27 11.90 9.22 3.46
CA GLN A 27 12.97 9.60 2.52
C GLN A 27 13.02 11.12 2.31
N VAL A 28 11.87 11.78 2.23
CA VAL A 28 11.80 13.25 2.09
C VAL A 28 12.32 13.94 3.35
N PHE A 29 11.93 13.47 4.54
CA PHE A 29 12.48 14.01 5.79
C PHE A 29 13.97 13.71 5.95
N ALA A 30 14.45 12.55 5.51
CA ALA A 30 15.89 12.24 5.49
C ALA A 30 16.66 13.23 4.62
N LEU A 31 16.15 13.53 3.41
CA LEU A 31 16.73 14.55 2.54
C LEU A 31 16.77 15.92 3.23
N ARG A 32 15.69 16.30 3.91
CA ARG A 32 15.64 17.56 4.70
C ARG A 32 16.67 17.59 5.82
N LEU A 33 16.81 16.50 6.56
CA LEU A 33 17.78 16.39 7.66
C LEU A 33 19.23 16.52 7.18
N VAL A 34 19.52 16.16 5.93
CA VAL A 34 20.85 16.38 5.33
C VAL A 34 21.00 17.81 4.82
N MET A 35 20.00 18.32 4.11
CA MET A 35 20.08 19.61 3.41
C MET A 35 19.96 20.83 4.33
N ILE A 36 19.23 20.72 5.45
CA ILE A 36 19.09 21.83 6.41
C ILE A 36 20.46 22.19 7.01
N PRO A 37 21.25 21.27 7.63
CA PRO A 37 22.60 21.55 8.13
C PRO A 37 23.53 22.15 7.07
N LEU A 38 23.45 21.68 5.82
CA LEU A 38 24.22 22.22 4.69
C LEU A 38 23.85 23.68 4.37
N GLY A 39 22.59 24.07 4.58
CA GLY A 39 22.10 25.42 4.37
C GLY A 39 22.38 26.40 5.52
N VAL A 40 22.64 25.91 6.74
CA VAL A 40 22.83 26.74 7.94
C VAL A 40 23.97 27.77 7.81
N PRO A 41 25.18 27.42 7.32
CA PRO A 41 26.27 28.39 7.20
C PRO A 41 25.94 29.54 6.24
N LEU A 42 25.20 29.25 5.17
CA LEU A 42 24.76 30.25 4.19
C LEU A 42 23.64 31.15 4.76
N ALA A 43 22.74 30.58 5.56
CA ALA A 43 21.70 31.35 6.25
C ALA A 43 22.31 32.30 7.28
N LEU A 44 23.23 31.83 8.11
CA LEU A 44 23.86 32.63 9.18
C LEU A 44 24.81 33.70 8.63
N SER A 45 25.57 33.41 7.57
CA SER A 45 26.53 34.36 6.97
C SER A 45 25.86 35.58 6.33
N ARG A 46 24.59 35.47 5.93
CA ARG A 46 23.80 36.58 5.34
C ARG A 46 22.95 37.34 6.36
N THR A 47 22.89 36.88 7.62
CA THR A 47 22.09 37.54 8.65
C THR A 47 22.88 38.63 9.36
N ALA A 48 22.24 39.80 9.56
CA ALA A 48 22.81 40.86 10.38
C ALA A 48 23.01 40.38 11.82
N HIS A 49 24.12 40.81 12.43
CA HIS A 49 24.47 40.46 13.81
C HIS A 49 23.43 41.01 14.79
N GLY A 50 22.92 40.17 15.71
CA GLY A 50 22.00 40.57 16.78
C GLY A 50 20.72 39.73 16.84
N ALA A 51 19.58 40.35 17.16
CA ALA A 51 18.28 39.70 17.27
C ALA A 51 17.87 38.82 16.05
N PRO A 52 18.16 39.20 14.79
CA PRO A 52 17.82 38.37 13.62
C PRO A 52 18.54 37.01 13.61
N THR A 53 19.78 36.95 14.09
CA THR A 53 20.56 35.71 14.13
C THR A 53 19.93 34.68 15.09
N TYR A 54 19.41 35.12 16.24
CA TYR A 54 18.69 34.25 17.18
C TYR A 54 17.39 33.72 16.61
N LEU A 55 16.67 34.55 15.85
CA LEU A 55 15.42 34.16 15.22
C LEU A 55 15.66 33.11 14.12
N VAL A 56 16.68 33.31 13.29
CA VAL A 56 17.05 32.37 12.22
C VAL A 56 17.59 31.06 12.79
N SER A 57 18.43 31.11 13.81
CA SER A 57 18.93 29.89 14.46
C SER A 57 17.80 29.10 15.13
N ALA A 58 16.85 29.78 15.79
CA ALA A 58 15.65 29.14 16.33
C ALA A 58 14.79 28.51 15.23
N ALA A 59 14.60 29.19 14.09
CA ALA A 59 13.86 28.66 12.95
C ALA A 59 14.53 27.42 12.34
N VAL A 60 15.86 27.43 12.19
CA VAL A 60 16.67 26.27 11.76
C VAL A 60 16.47 25.11 12.73
N LEU A 61 16.67 25.34 14.03
CA LEU A 61 16.52 24.32 15.08
C LEU A 61 15.12 23.72 15.07
N PHE A 62 14.09 24.56 14.98
CA PHE A 62 12.71 24.10 14.97
C PHE A 62 12.38 23.28 13.71
N THR A 63 12.82 23.73 12.53
CA THR A 63 12.58 23.03 11.26
C THR A 63 13.33 21.69 11.23
N PHE A 64 14.56 21.67 11.75
CA PHE A 64 15.37 20.47 11.89
C PHE A 64 14.77 19.49 12.89
N MET A 65 14.36 19.97 14.08
CA MET A 65 13.70 19.15 15.10
C MET A 65 12.35 18.61 14.63
N LEU A 66 11.53 19.43 13.98
CA LEU A 66 10.26 18.99 13.41
C LEU A 66 10.49 17.87 12.37
N SER A 67 11.44 18.08 11.45
CA SER A 67 11.83 17.07 10.46
C SER A 67 12.39 15.80 11.10
N TYR A 68 13.16 15.93 12.18
CA TYR A 68 13.74 14.82 12.92
C TYR A 68 12.68 13.98 13.63
N VAL A 69 11.76 14.64 14.35
CA VAL A 69 10.67 13.98 15.08
C VAL A 69 9.73 13.26 14.10
N LEU A 70 9.39 13.89 12.97
CA LEU A 70 8.59 13.26 11.91
C LEU A 70 9.31 12.08 11.25
N PHE A 71 10.63 12.15 11.09
CA PHE A 71 11.45 11.05 10.57
C PHE A 71 11.53 9.87 11.55
N ARG A 72 11.76 10.16 12.84
CA ARG A 72 11.99 9.17 13.90
C ARG A 72 10.69 8.50 14.36
N ASP A 73 9.69 9.32 14.68
CA ASP A 73 8.46 8.88 15.37
C ASP A 73 7.24 9.02 14.46
N TRP A 74 7.38 8.64 13.18
CA TRP A 74 6.29 8.70 12.20
C TRP A 74 5.02 7.97 12.67
N GLU A 75 5.15 6.85 13.38
CA GLU A 75 4.01 6.09 13.89
C GLU A 75 3.14 6.91 14.86
N ARG A 76 3.76 7.83 15.61
CA ARG A 76 3.06 8.67 16.58
C ARG A 76 2.58 9.99 15.97
N PHE A 77 3.39 10.61 15.11
CA PHE A 77 3.12 11.95 14.57
C PHE A 77 2.47 11.95 13.18
N GLY A 78 2.50 10.84 12.44
CA GLY A 78 1.83 10.69 11.14
C GLY A 78 0.31 10.93 11.19
N PRO A 79 -0.44 10.33 12.14
CA PRO A 79 -1.86 10.62 12.34
C PRO A 79 -2.11 12.09 12.70
N LEU A 80 -1.19 12.68 13.47
CA LEU A 80 -1.25 14.09 13.86
C LEU A 80 -1.10 15.00 12.63
N LEU A 81 -0.18 14.68 11.72
CA LEU A 81 0.03 15.39 10.46
C LEU A 81 -1.21 15.30 9.55
N LEU A 82 -1.84 14.12 9.48
CA LEU A 82 -3.09 13.93 8.73
C LEU A 82 -4.25 14.74 9.33
N ARG A 83 -4.32 14.83 10.66
CA ARG A 83 -5.38 15.56 11.38
C ARG A 83 -5.19 17.07 11.35
N HIS A 84 -3.95 17.55 11.38
CA HIS A 84 -3.62 18.96 11.55
C HIS A 84 -2.85 19.52 10.35
N ARG A 85 -3.60 20.05 9.36
CA ARG A 85 -2.99 20.71 8.18
C ARG A 85 -2.05 21.85 8.56
N TRP A 86 -2.26 22.48 9.71
CA TRP A 86 -1.50 23.66 10.15
C TRP A 86 -0.03 23.33 10.44
N LEU A 87 0.31 22.07 10.72
CA LEU A 87 1.71 21.66 10.94
C LEU A 87 2.57 21.89 9.68
N LEU A 88 2.05 21.51 8.50
CA LEU A 88 2.73 21.76 7.22
C LEU A 88 2.75 23.24 6.85
N ALA A 89 1.74 24.02 7.25
CA ALA A 89 1.74 25.47 7.08
C ALA A 89 2.78 26.15 7.97
N ALA A 90 2.95 25.71 9.22
CA ALA A 90 3.98 26.22 10.13
C ALA A 90 5.38 25.87 9.63
N ASP A 91 5.60 24.64 9.17
CA ASP A 91 6.84 24.21 8.50
C ASP A 91 7.15 25.07 7.27
N MET A 92 6.14 25.35 6.44
CA MET A 92 6.30 26.22 5.28
C MET A 92 6.65 27.66 5.66
N ALA A 93 6.04 28.20 6.71
CA ALA A 93 6.34 29.56 7.17
C ALA A 93 7.78 29.68 7.67
N LEU A 94 8.25 28.70 8.45
CA LEU A 94 9.64 28.62 8.90
C LEU A 94 10.61 28.41 7.73
N GLY A 95 10.28 27.51 6.80
CA GLY A 95 11.07 27.30 5.58
C GLY A 95 11.15 28.55 4.71
N THR A 96 10.06 29.31 4.60
CA THR A 96 10.01 30.59 3.87
C THR A 96 10.89 31.64 4.54
N LEU A 97 10.84 31.75 5.88
CA LEU A 97 11.72 32.62 6.64
C LEU A 97 13.20 32.31 6.39
N LEU A 98 13.57 31.02 6.39
CA LEU A 98 14.94 30.58 6.07
C LEU A 98 15.33 30.91 4.62
N LEU A 99 14.37 30.83 3.69
CA LEU A 99 14.58 31.19 2.29
C LEU A 99 14.81 32.69 2.10
N ILE A 100 14.10 33.53 2.86
CA ILE A 100 14.29 34.98 2.85
C ILE A 100 15.72 35.33 3.29
N THR A 101 16.27 34.61 4.27
CA THR A 101 17.62 34.89 4.77
C THR A 101 18.74 34.31 3.92
N ALA A 102 18.62 33.04 3.49
CA ALA A 102 19.69 32.36 2.75
C ALA A 102 19.61 32.58 1.23
N GLY A 103 18.42 32.92 0.73
CA GLY A 103 18.12 33.00 -0.68
C GLY A 103 17.74 31.65 -1.32
N PRO A 104 17.02 31.68 -2.46
CA PRO A 104 16.50 30.49 -3.12
C PRO A 104 17.56 29.64 -3.85
N SER A 105 18.71 30.22 -4.19
CA SER A 105 19.84 29.52 -4.80
C SER A 105 20.66 28.67 -3.81
N SER A 106 20.32 28.72 -2.52
CA SER A 106 20.95 27.91 -1.48
C SER A 106 20.38 26.48 -1.44
N PRO A 107 21.04 25.52 -0.75
CA PRO A 107 20.47 24.18 -0.51
C PRO A 107 19.08 24.19 0.12
N LEU A 108 18.70 25.28 0.81
CA LEU A 108 17.36 25.45 1.39
C LEU A 108 16.26 25.60 0.33
N GLY A 109 16.60 26.04 -0.88
CA GLY A 109 15.71 26.00 -2.04
C GLY A 109 15.22 24.57 -2.35
N LEU A 110 16.10 23.57 -2.20
CA LEU A 110 15.73 22.16 -2.37
C LEU A 110 14.91 21.63 -1.19
N VAL A 111 15.18 22.08 0.04
CA VAL A 111 14.38 21.74 1.23
C VAL A 111 12.93 22.24 1.08
N ALA A 112 12.75 23.40 0.46
CA ALA A 112 11.44 24.00 0.21
C ALA A 112 10.58 23.18 -0.77
N LEU A 113 11.20 22.40 -1.68
CA LEU A 113 10.48 21.45 -2.54
C LEU A 113 9.81 20.33 -1.75
N GLY A 114 10.30 20.04 -0.54
CA GLY A 114 9.77 18.98 0.31
C GLY A 114 8.37 19.24 0.83
N THR A 115 7.98 20.49 1.11
CA THR A 115 6.64 20.81 1.65
C THR A 115 5.54 20.53 0.61
N PRO A 116 5.62 21.02 -0.64
CA PRO A 116 4.66 20.65 -1.68
C PRO A 116 4.61 19.14 -1.93
N LEU A 117 5.76 18.47 -1.94
CA LEU A 117 5.84 17.01 -2.16
C LEU A 117 5.12 16.23 -1.06
N LEU A 118 5.40 16.55 0.21
CA LEU A 118 4.76 15.95 1.37
C LEU A 118 3.26 16.24 1.38
N ALA A 119 2.86 17.47 1.03
CA ALA A 119 1.45 17.84 0.90
C ALA A 119 0.73 17.02 -0.18
N GLY A 120 1.36 16.78 -1.33
CA GLY A 120 0.81 15.91 -2.37
C GLY A 120 0.69 14.45 -1.94
N LEU A 121 1.69 13.95 -1.24
CA LEU A 121 1.72 12.58 -0.74
C LEU A 121 0.63 12.36 0.34
N VAL A 122 0.49 13.29 1.29
CA VAL A 122 -0.37 13.17 2.49
C VAL A 122 -1.80 13.68 2.27
N TYR A 123 -2.00 14.76 1.51
CA TYR A 123 -3.32 15.38 1.28
C TYR A 123 -3.85 15.25 -0.15
N GLY A 124 -3.07 14.67 -1.07
CA GLY A 124 -3.45 14.49 -2.47
C GLY A 124 -3.39 15.81 -3.26
N TRP A 125 -3.93 15.79 -4.48
CA TRP A 125 -3.78 16.90 -5.43
C TRP A 125 -4.32 18.24 -4.90
N ARG A 126 -5.45 18.22 -4.18
CA ARG A 126 -6.09 19.43 -3.63
C ARG A 126 -5.24 20.12 -2.58
N GLY A 127 -4.70 19.36 -1.63
CA GLY A 127 -3.81 19.90 -0.61
C GLY A 127 -2.50 20.36 -1.23
N SER A 128 -1.94 19.54 -2.13
CA SER A 128 -0.72 19.86 -2.86
C SER A 128 -0.78 21.18 -3.60
N ALA A 129 -1.86 21.42 -4.35
CA ALA A 129 -2.00 22.60 -5.19
C ALA A 129 -1.88 23.91 -4.38
N VAL A 130 -2.46 23.96 -3.17
CA VAL A 130 -2.40 25.14 -2.30
C VAL A 130 -0.96 25.39 -1.82
N TYR A 131 -0.29 24.36 -1.29
CA TYR A 131 1.09 24.51 -0.81
C TYR A 131 2.08 24.74 -1.95
N ALA A 132 1.90 24.07 -3.08
CA ALA A 132 2.73 24.26 -4.28
C ALA A 132 2.57 25.68 -4.83
N ALA A 133 1.34 26.18 -5.00
CA ALA A 133 1.10 27.53 -5.49
C ALA A 133 1.69 28.60 -4.55
N ALA A 134 1.49 28.45 -3.24
CA ALA A 134 2.06 29.36 -2.26
C ALA A 134 3.60 29.30 -2.26
N GLN A 135 4.21 28.11 -2.38
CA GLN A 135 5.66 27.95 -2.39
C GLN A 135 6.28 28.50 -3.68
N THR A 136 5.60 28.31 -4.81
CA THR A 136 5.96 28.92 -6.10
C THR A 136 5.90 30.45 -6.03
N ALA A 137 4.86 31.02 -5.41
CA ALA A 137 4.74 32.47 -5.24
C ALA A 137 5.90 33.02 -4.38
N VAL A 138 6.23 32.34 -3.28
CA VAL A 138 7.40 32.68 -2.44
C VAL A 138 8.70 32.60 -3.26
N MET A 139 8.89 31.53 -4.03
CA MET A 139 10.10 31.32 -4.83
C MET A 139 10.25 32.40 -5.91
N ALA A 140 9.15 32.77 -6.58
CA ALA A 140 9.12 33.83 -7.57
C ALA A 140 9.42 35.21 -6.93
N ALA A 141 8.80 35.51 -5.78
CA ALA A 141 9.02 36.77 -5.07
C ALA A 141 10.46 36.96 -4.58
N LEU A 142 11.14 35.86 -4.23
CA LEU A 142 12.53 35.87 -3.76
C LEU A 142 13.56 35.75 -4.90
N GLY A 143 13.13 35.78 -6.16
CA GLY A 143 14.03 35.72 -7.31
C GLY A 143 14.64 34.34 -7.58
N GLY A 144 13.98 33.25 -7.16
CA GLY A 144 14.45 31.87 -7.36
C GLY A 144 14.45 31.39 -8.82
N GLY A 145 14.04 32.25 -9.75
CA GLY A 145 13.95 31.93 -11.17
C GLY A 145 12.79 31.00 -11.51
N LEU A 146 12.55 30.87 -12.82
CA LEU A 146 11.46 30.07 -13.36
C LEU A 146 11.66 28.58 -13.05
N SER A 147 12.90 28.08 -13.08
CA SER A 147 13.22 26.68 -12.84
C SER A 147 12.82 26.19 -11.43
N LEU A 148 13.20 26.90 -10.36
CA LEU A 148 12.82 26.50 -9.00
C LEU A 148 11.31 26.65 -8.76
N SER A 149 10.69 27.66 -9.37
CA SER A 149 9.25 27.90 -9.33
C SER A 149 8.46 26.76 -9.98
N LEU A 150 8.90 26.28 -11.15
CA LEU A 150 8.35 25.10 -11.82
C LEU A 150 8.59 23.83 -11.02
N LEU A 151 9.78 23.66 -10.43
CA LEU A 151 10.10 22.51 -9.59
C LEU A 151 9.17 22.44 -8.36
N CYS A 152 8.75 23.56 -7.77
CA CYS A 152 7.78 23.57 -6.67
C CYS A 152 6.42 22.98 -7.10
N ILE A 153 5.93 23.36 -8.30
CA ILE A 153 4.69 22.83 -8.86
C ILE A 153 4.84 21.34 -9.17
N LEU A 154 5.93 20.97 -9.86
CA LEU A 154 6.22 19.59 -10.23
C LEU A 154 6.38 18.69 -9.01
N SER A 155 7.02 19.19 -7.95
CA SER A 155 7.20 18.47 -6.69
C SER A 155 5.85 18.13 -6.05
N GLY A 156 4.94 19.12 -6.00
CA GLY A 156 3.57 18.91 -5.53
C GLY A 156 2.79 17.91 -6.38
N ALA A 157 2.87 18.04 -7.71
CA ALA A 157 2.21 17.13 -8.65
C ALA A 157 2.77 15.70 -8.55
N ALA A 158 4.09 15.55 -8.46
CA ALA A 158 4.78 14.27 -8.30
C ALA A 158 4.33 13.57 -7.02
N GLY A 159 4.24 14.29 -5.89
CA GLY A 159 3.74 13.75 -4.63
C GLY A 159 2.32 13.16 -4.75
N SER A 160 1.41 13.89 -5.42
CA SER A 160 0.04 13.39 -5.66
C SER A 160 -0.01 12.22 -6.64
N SER A 161 0.78 12.26 -7.72
CA SER A 161 0.83 11.16 -8.69
C SER A 161 1.34 9.88 -8.05
N VAL A 162 2.41 9.97 -7.25
CA VAL A 162 2.95 8.81 -6.50
C VAL A 162 1.90 8.24 -5.55
N ARG A 163 1.15 9.09 -4.84
CA ARG A 163 0.04 8.64 -4.00
C ARG A 163 -1.01 7.88 -4.81
N ASP A 164 -1.42 8.40 -5.96
CA ASP A 164 -2.43 7.78 -6.81
C ASP A 164 -1.94 6.44 -7.40
N PHE A 165 -0.65 6.36 -7.77
CA PHE A 165 -0.03 5.10 -8.18
C PHE A 165 -0.02 4.07 -7.04
N LEU A 166 0.30 4.48 -5.81
CA LEU A 166 0.26 3.58 -4.65
C LEU A 166 -1.16 3.05 -4.40
N ILE A 167 -2.18 3.90 -4.52
CA ILE A 167 -3.59 3.49 -4.41
C ILE A 167 -3.90 2.38 -5.41
N ARG A 168 -3.68 2.68 -6.70
CA ARG A 168 -3.98 1.74 -7.79
C ARG A 168 -3.21 0.43 -7.66
N LEU A 169 -1.94 0.49 -7.26
CA LEU A 169 -1.11 -0.71 -7.06
C LEU A 169 -1.65 -1.57 -5.91
N THR A 170 -2.08 -0.95 -4.81
CA THR A 170 -2.63 -1.71 -3.67
C THR A 170 -3.99 -2.32 -3.98
N GLU A 171 -4.83 -1.64 -4.77
CA GLU A 171 -6.12 -2.16 -5.24
C GLU A 171 -5.91 -3.34 -6.19
N ALA A 172 -5.03 -3.19 -7.17
CA ALA A 172 -4.69 -4.27 -8.12
C ALA A 172 -4.12 -5.50 -7.38
N ARG A 173 -3.24 -5.30 -6.39
CA ARG A 173 -2.74 -6.40 -5.56
C ARG A 173 -3.81 -7.09 -4.73
N ALA A 174 -4.77 -6.33 -4.18
CA ALA A 174 -5.89 -6.91 -3.45
C ALA A 174 -6.76 -7.79 -4.36
N GLN A 175 -7.03 -7.34 -5.59
CA GLN A 175 -7.76 -8.13 -6.58
C GLN A 175 -7.02 -9.41 -6.98
N LEU A 176 -5.70 -9.33 -7.17
CA LEU A 176 -4.87 -10.50 -7.45
C LEU A 176 -4.89 -11.52 -6.29
N ALA A 177 -4.77 -11.05 -5.05
CA ALA A 177 -4.83 -11.93 -3.88
C ALA A 177 -6.18 -12.66 -3.75
N VAL A 178 -7.30 -11.99 -4.08
CA VAL A 178 -8.63 -12.63 -4.14
C VAL A 178 -8.69 -13.67 -5.26
N ALA A 179 -8.20 -13.34 -6.45
CA ALA A 179 -8.16 -14.27 -7.57
C ALA A 179 -7.29 -15.50 -7.28
N GLU A 180 -6.16 -15.32 -6.61
CA GLU A 180 -5.29 -16.41 -6.14
C GLU A 180 -5.99 -17.29 -5.10
N ALA A 181 -6.70 -16.69 -4.13
CA ALA A 181 -7.48 -17.45 -3.15
C ALA A 181 -8.57 -18.30 -3.83
N ILE A 182 -9.30 -17.73 -4.80
CA ILE A 182 -10.32 -18.46 -5.58
C ILE A 182 -9.69 -19.61 -6.37
N ARG A 183 -8.52 -19.41 -6.99
CA ARG A 183 -7.80 -20.47 -7.71
C ARG A 183 -7.37 -21.59 -6.77
N GLY A 184 -6.80 -21.25 -5.61
CA GLY A 184 -6.41 -22.24 -4.61
C GLY A 184 -7.59 -23.08 -4.10
N GLU A 185 -8.76 -22.46 -3.91
CA GLU A 185 -9.98 -23.16 -3.52
C GLU A 185 -10.47 -24.09 -4.64
N ARG A 186 -10.46 -23.64 -5.90
CA ARG A 186 -10.82 -24.47 -7.06
C ARG A 186 -9.91 -25.71 -7.19
N ASP A 187 -8.61 -25.55 -6.98
CA ASP A 187 -7.66 -26.67 -7.04
C ASP A 187 -7.81 -27.65 -5.87
N ARG A 188 -8.19 -27.14 -4.69
CA ARG A 188 -8.55 -28.00 -3.55
C ARG A 188 -9.80 -28.80 -3.86
N LEU A 189 -10.87 -28.13 -4.31
CA LEU A 189 -12.13 -28.75 -4.62
C LEU A 189 -11.99 -29.81 -5.73
N ALA A 190 -11.20 -29.53 -6.77
CA ALA A 190 -10.93 -30.51 -7.84
C ALA A 190 -10.25 -31.78 -7.32
N ARG A 191 -9.32 -31.66 -6.35
CA ARG A 191 -8.66 -32.81 -5.71
C ARG A 191 -9.63 -33.59 -4.82
N GLU A 192 -10.41 -32.91 -4.00
CA GLU A 192 -11.42 -33.57 -3.15
C GLU A 192 -12.48 -34.30 -4.00
N MET A 193 -12.90 -33.70 -5.12
CA MET A 193 -13.76 -34.34 -6.12
C MET A 193 -13.11 -35.59 -6.72
N HIS A 194 -11.86 -35.48 -7.16
CA HIS A 194 -11.14 -36.61 -7.74
C HIS A 194 -11.01 -37.78 -6.75
N ASP A 195 -10.67 -37.49 -5.49
CA ASP A 195 -10.53 -38.50 -4.45
C ASP A 195 -11.88 -39.15 -4.10
N SER A 196 -12.94 -38.34 -3.95
CA SER A 196 -14.28 -38.83 -3.62
C SER A 196 -14.87 -39.69 -4.74
N VAL A 197 -14.79 -39.20 -5.99
CA VAL A 197 -15.24 -39.95 -7.17
C VAL A 197 -14.45 -41.24 -7.33
N SER A 198 -13.12 -41.20 -7.19
CA SER A 198 -12.28 -42.41 -7.31
C SER A 198 -12.62 -43.44 -6.24
N LYS A 199 -12.86 -43.04 -4.99
CA LYS A 199 -13.29 -43.95 -3.91
C LYS A 199 -14.64 -44.59 -4.22
N THR A 200 -15.61 -43.80 -4.68
CA THR A 200 -16.95 -44.31 -5.02
C THR A 200 -16.89 -45.28 -6.20
N LEU A 201 -16.15 -44.95 -7.26
CA LEU A 201 -15.96 -45.84 -8.40
C LEU A 201 -15.22 -47.13 -8.02
N HIS A 202 -14.20 -47.05 -7.15
CA HIS A 202 -13.49 -48.22 -6.67
C HIS A 202 -14.38 -49.11 -5.79
N GLY A 203 -15.21 -48.53 -4.91
CA GLY A 203 -16.20 -49.26 -4.12
C GLY A 203 -17.26 -49.96 -4.98
N LEU A 204 -17.73 -49.30 -6.04
CA LEU A 204 -18.64 -49.90 -7.03
C LEU A 204 -17.97 -51.06 -7.76
N ALA A 205 -16.70 -50.93 -8.18
CA ALA A 205 -15.95 -51.99 -8.85
C ALA A 205 -15.79 -53.22 -7.94
N LEU A 206 -15.37 -53.04 -6.69
CA LEU A 206 -15.25 -54.13 -5.71
C LEU A 206 -16.59 -54.85 -5.47
N THR A 207 -17.69 -54.10 -5.42
CA THR A 207 -19.04 -54.67 -5.24
C THR A 207 -19.48 -55.46 -6.48
N ALA A 208 -19.14 -54.97 -7.67
CA ALA A 208 -19.40 -55.69 -8.93
C ALA A 208 -18.56 -56.97 -9.02
N ASP A 209 -17.29 -56.95 -8.63
CA ASP A 209 -16.43 -58.14 -8.60
C ASP A 209 -16.98 -59.20 -7.63
N ALA A 210 -17.42 -58.79 -6.43
CA ALA A 210 -18.05 -59.70 -5.47
C ALA A 210 -19.34 -60.36 -6.00
N LEU A 211 -20.12 -59.63 -6.82
CA LEU A 211 -21.31 -60.16 -7.50
C LEU A 211 -20.98 -61.27 -8.50
N THR A 212 -19.84 -61.21 -9.20
CA THR A 212 -19.45 -62.24 -10.17
C THR A 212 -19.11 -63.60 -9.54
N LEU A 213 -18.72 -63.59 -8.26
CA LEU A 213 -18.39 -64.80 -7.49
C LEU A 213 -19.61 -65.41 -6.77
N THR A 214 -20.74 -64.70 -6.73
CA THR A 214 -21.96 -65.14 -6.06
C THR A 214 -22.77 -66.04 -6.97
N GLN A 215 -23.18 -67.23 -6.49
CA GLN A 215 -23.95 -68.19 -7.30
C GLN A 215 -25.46 -68.17 -7.04
N ASP A 216 -25.92 -67.57 -5.94
CA ASP A 216 -27.35 -67.53 -5.61
C ASP A 216 -28.10 -66.47 -6.46
N PRO A 217 -29.06 -66.88 -7.30
CA PRO A 217 -29.83 -65.96 -8.15
C PRO A 217 -30.64 -64.92 -7.39
N ALA A 218 -31.09 -65.21 -6.17
CA ALA A 218 -31.83 -64.25 -5.35
C ALA A 218 -30.91 -63.14 -4.83
N THR A 219 -29.74 -63.52 -4.30
CA THR A 219 -28.72 -62.59 -3.82
C THR A 219 -28.16 -61.70 -4.94
N ILE A 220 -27.92 -62.25 -6.14
CA ILE A 220 -27.48 -61.49 -7.33
C ILE A 220 -28.49 -60.40 -7.69
N ARG A 221 -29.79 -60.71 -7.73
CA ARG A 221 -30.85 -59.73 -8.06
C ARG A 221 -30.88 -58.56 -7.08
N VAL A 222 -30.76 -58.83 -5.78
CA VAL A 222 -30.81 -57.81 -4.73
C VAL A 222 -29.55 -56.92 -4.78
N HIS A 223 -28.37 -57.53 -4.86
CA HIS A 223 -27.11 -56.78 -4.85
C HIS A 223 -26.88 -56.00 -6.14
N SER A 224 -27.29 -56.53 -7.31
CA SER A 224 -27.24 -55.77 -8.57
C SER A 224 -28.19 -54.56 -8.56
N ALA A 225 -29.38 -54.68 -7.95
CA ALA A 225 -30.29 -53.54 -7.78
C ALA A 225 -29.70 -52.46 -6.85
N LEU A 226 -29.06 -52.86 -5.75
CA LEU A 226 -28.37 -51.95 -4.84
C LEU A 226 -27.17 -51.26 -5.51
N LEU A 227 -26.39 -52.00 -6.31
CA LEU A 227 -25.28 -51.44 -7.09
C LEU A 227 -25.76 -50.39 -8.10
N ALA A 228 -26.85 -50.68 -8.82
CA ALA A 228 -27.44 -49.74 -9.77
C ALA A 228 -27.97 -48.48 -9.08
N GLU A 229 -28.54 -48.61 -7.89
CA GLU A 229 -29.00 -47.49 -7.09
C GLU A 229 -27.85 -46.64 -6.55
N ALA A 230 -26.79 -47.27 -6.03
CA ALA A 230 -25.58 -46.60 -5.59
C ALA A 230 -24.90 -45.83 -6.74
N ALA A 231 -24.82 -46.43 -7.93
CA ALA A 231 -24.26 -45.77 -9.11
C ALA A 231 -25.12 -44.56 -9.55
N ARG A 232 -26.45 -44.68 -9.54
CA ARG A 232 -27.34 -43.55 -9.84
C ARG A 232 -27.18 -42.41 -8.85
N ARG A 233 -27.06 -42.71 -7.55
CA ARG A 233 -26.82 -41.69 -6.51
C ARG A 233 -25.50 -40.98 -6.72
N ALA A 234 -24.41 -41.72 -6.97
CA ALA A 234 -23.10 -41.13 -7.24
C ALA A 234 -23.10 -40.18 -8.47
N VAL A 235 -23.85 -40.52 -9.52
CA VAL A 235 -24.03 -39.66 -10.70
C VAL A 235 -24.80 -38.39 -10.36
N THR A 236 -25.87 -38.50 -9.57
CA THR A 236 -26.65 -37.34 -9.14
C THR A 236 -25.83 -36.40 -8.26
N GLU A 237 -25.09 -36.93 -7.29
CA GLU A 237 -24.19 -36.12 -6.44
C GLU A 237 -23.10 -35.41 -7.26
N SER A 238 -22.46 -36.13 -8.19
CA SER A 238 -21.47 -35.53 -9.09
C SER A 238 -22.07 -34.42 -9.95
N ARG A 239 -23.31 -34.59 -10.43
CA ARG A 239 -24.02 -33.56 -11.20
C ARG A 239 -24.40 -32.35 -10.34
N ALA A 240 -24.87 -32.57 -9.11
CA ALA A 240 -25.19 -31.49 -8.19
C ALA A 240 -23.96 -30.60 -7.93
N LEU A 241 -22.81 -31.21 -7.65
CA LEU A 241 -21.54 -30.51 -7.43
C LEU A 241 -21.04 -29.76 -8.68
N LEU A 242 -21.21 -30.32 -9.88
CA LEU A 242 -20.87 -29.63 -11.13
C LEU A 242 -21.80 -28.46 -11.45
N THR A 243 -23.05 -28.51 -10.99
CA THR A 243 -24.03 -27.44 -11.19
C THR A 243 -23.70 -26.25 -10.29
N ASP A 244 -23.36 -26.53 -9.03
CA ASP A 244 -22.88 -25.56 -8.04
C ASP A 244 -21.60 -24.83 -8.51
N LEU A 245 -20.74 -25.53 -9.27
CA LEU A 245 -19.52 -24.99 -9.89
C LEU A 245 -19.78 -24.01 -11.05
N ARG A 246 -20.98 -24.03 -11.65
CA ARG A 246 -21.31 -23.29 -12.87
C ARG A 246 -22.02 -21.97 -12.57
N GLU A 247 -22.57 -21.80 -11.37
CA GLU A 247 -23.10 -20.52 -10.93
C GLU A 247 -21.94 -19.60 -10.50
N PRO A 248 -21.85 -18.39 -11.05
CA PRO A 248 -20.88 -17.41 -10.58
C PRO A 248 -21.27 -16.92 -9.19
N LEU A 249 -20.34 -17.08 -8.23
CA LEU A 249 -20.32 -16.35 -6.96
C LEU A 249 -20.33 -14.83 -7.18
#